data_AF-X1RU82-F1
#
_entry.id   AF-X1RU82-F1
#
_cell.length_a   1.000
_cell.length_b   1.000
_cell.length_c   1.000
_cell.angle_alpha   90.00
_cell.angle_beta   90.00
_cell.angle_gamma   90.00
#
_symmetry.space_group_name_H-M   'P 1'
#
loop_
_entity.id
_entity.type
_entity.pdbx_description
1 polymer ?
#
loop_
_entity_poly.entity_id
_entity_poly.type
_entity_poly.pdbx_seq_one_letter_code
_entity_poly.pdbx_strand_id
1 'polypeptide(L)'
;MVKAIHKPPARVRYEQSHPTVSCRLDGDTHELLKQRLEDLGGISFADFVRDSLGILQLKMPDVEEIKETAWGEGYDRAEKDYQICYFCAECGEQIVMKPNSDSHKAMIGFMKENGWGHKSCHGE
;
A
#
# COMPACT_ATOMS: atom_id res chain seq x y z
N MET A 1 22.10 -15.01 -54.05
CA MET A 1 21.89 -13.67 -53.44
C MET A 1 20.40 -13.46 -53.29
N VAL A 2 19.90 -13.39 -52.05
CA VAL A 2 18.46 -13.14 -51.80
C VAL A 2 18.17 -11.69 -52.19
N LYS A 3 17.26 -11.49 -53.15
CA LYS A 3 16.86 -10.17 -53.65
C LYS A 3 16.24 -9.39 -52.49
N ALA A 4 16.78 -8.21 -52.16
CA ALA A 4 16.23 -7.38 -51.11
C ALA A 4 14.77 -7.03 -51.47
N ILE A 5 13.84 -7.38 -50.57
CA ILE A 5 12.42 -7.12 -50.75
C ILE A 5 12.20 -5.61 -50.78
N HIS A 6 11.68 -5.09 -51.89
CA HIS A 6 11.41 -3.66 -52.04
C HIS A 6 10.34 -3.23 -51.03
N LYS A 7 10.71 -2.36 -50.09
CA LYS A 7 9.78 -1.78 -49.12
C LYS A 7 9.08 -0.55 -49.73
N PRO A 8 7.75 -0.42 -49.60
CA PRO A 8 7.04 0.79 -50.03
C PRO A 8 7.60 2.06 -49.36
N PRO A 9 7.67 3.20 -50.07
CA PRO A 9 8.21 4.46 -49.51
C PRO A 9 7.51 4.96 -48.24
N ALA A 10 6.22 4.65 -48.07
CA ALA A 10 5.49 4.97 -46.84
C ALA A 10 6.02 4.17 -45.64
N ARG A 11 6.33 2.88 -45.84
CA ARG A 11 6.89 2.01 -44.80
C ARG A 11 8.29 2.46 -44.39
N VAL A 12 9.11 2.87 -45.36
CA VAL A 12 10.45 3.40 -45.10
C VAL A 12 10.38 4.67 -44.23
N ARG A 13 9.50 5.63 -44.57
CA ARG A 13 9.27 6.86 -43.78
C ARG A 13 8.81 6.56 -42.35
N TYR A 14 7.94 5.56 -42.18
CA TYR A 14 7.45 5.16 -40.87
C TYR A 14 8.56 4.53 -40.01
N GLU A 15 9.31 3.56 -40.56
CA GLU A 15 10.41 2.90 -39.85
C GLU A 15 11.52 3.89 -39.45
N GLN A 16 11.76 4.93 -40.25
CA GLN A 16 12.71 6.00 -39.94
C GLN A 16 12.25 6.90 -38.79
N SER A 17 10.97 7.23 -38.72
CA SER A 17 10.40 8.05 -37.64
C SER A 17 10.07 7.25 -36.37
N HIS A 18 9.95 5.92 -36.48
CA HIS A 18 9.60 5.01 -35.39
C HIS A 18 10.59 3.82 -35.36
N PRO A 19 11.88 4.07 -35.02
CA PRO A 19 12.88 3.01 -34.98
C PRO A 19 12.49 1.94 -33.96
N THR A 20 12.52 0.67 -34.39
CA THR A 20 12.23 -0.47 -33.51
C THR A 20 13.50 -0.96 -32.83
N VAL A 21 13.46 -1.07 -31.51
CA VAL A 21 14.47 -1.77 -30.72
C VAL A 21 13.87 -3.10 -30.27
N SER A 22 14.60 -4.20 -30.50
CA SER A 22 14.23 -5.52 -30.01
C SER A 22 15.43 -6.20 -29.35
N CYS A 23 15.20 -6.85 -28.21
CA CYS A 23 16.19 -7.66 -27.52
C CYS A 23 15.61 -9.04 -27.24
N ARG A 24 16.48 -10.06 -27.18
CA ARG A 24 16.08 -11.41 -26.78
C ARG A 24 16.41 -11.56 -25.30
N LEU A 25 15.43 -12.05 -24.54
CA LEU A 25 15.55 -12.36 -23.13
C LEU A 25 15.60 -13.88 -22.96
N ASP A 26 16.26 -14.36 -21.92
CA ASP A 26 16.03 -15.72 -21.44
C ASP A 26 14.61 -15.84 -20.82
N GLY A 27 14.16 -17.07 -20.60
CA GLY A 27 12.82 -17.34 -20.11
C GLY A 27 12.55 -16.69 -18.75
N ASP A 28 13.51 -16.75 -17.83
CA ASP A 28 13.35 -16.25 -16.46
C ASP A 28 13.25 -14.72 -16.44
N THR A 29 14.11 -14.04 -17.20
CA THR A 29 14.08 -12.59 -17.34
C THR A 29 12.77 -12.12 -18.01
N HIS A 30 12.25 -12.87 -18.97
CA HIS A 30 10.98 -12.53 -19.63
C HIS A 30 9.78 -12.66 -18.68
N GLU A 31 9.74 -13.71 -17.85
CA GLU A 31 8.66 -13.87 -16.87
C GLU A 31 8.76 -12.83 -15.74
N LEU A 32 9.96 -12.52 -15.27
CA LEU A 32 10.18 -11.44 -14.30
C LEU A 32 9.69 -10.10 -14.84
N LEU A 33 9.97 -9.80 -16.11
CA LEU A 33 9.49 -8.57 -16.75
C LEU A 33 7.96 -8.51 -16.79
N LYS A 34 7.29 -9.61 -17.15
CA LYS A 34 5.82 -9.66 -17.15
C LYS A 34 5.23 -9.40 -15.78
N GLN A 35 5.72 -10.12 -14.76
CA GLN A 35 5.26 -9.95 -13.38
C GLN A 35 5.39 -8.50 -12.94
N ARG A 36 6.53 -7.88 -13.23
CA ARG A 36 6.75 -6.47 -12.86
C ARG A 36 5.78 -5.51 -13.53
N LEU A 37 5.43 -5.75 -14.80
CA LEU A 37 4.45 -4.92 -15.52
C LEU A 37 3.03 -5.09 -14.95
N GLU A 38 2.68 -6.29 -14.48
CA GLU A 38 1.42 -6.55 -13.78
C GLU A 38 1.37 -5.85 -12.42
N ASP A 39 2.43 -5.97 -11.61
CA ASP A 39 2.54 -5.32 -10.28
C ASP A 39 2.40 -3.80 -10.35
N LEU A 40 2.87 -3.20 -11.44
CA LEU A 40 2.76 -1.76 -11.69
C LEU A 40 1.37 -1.32 -12.20
N GLY A 41 0.37 -2.21 -12.12
CA GLY A 41 -1.01 -1.94 -12.54
C GLY A 41 -1.30 -2.35 -13.99
N GLY A 42 -0.57 -3.31 -14.54
CA GLY A 42 -0.78 -3.83 -15.90
C GLY A 42 -0.33 -2.87 -16.99
N ILE A 43 0.77 -2.15 -16.78
CA ILE A 43 1.30 -1.19 -17.75
C ILE A 43 1.93 -1.89 -18.97
N SER A 44 1.90 -1.22 -20.13
CA SER A 44 2.56 -1.75 -21.32
C SER A 44 4.09 -1.64 -21.19
N PHE A 45 4.83 -2.56 -21.81
CA PHE A 45 6.29 -2.46 -21.87
C PHE A 45 6.77 -1.14 -22.54
N ALA A 46 6.01 -0.66 -23.53
CA ALA A 46 6.32 0.61 -24.19
C ALA A 46 6.20 1.79 -23.22
N ASP A 47 5.17 1.79 -22.37
CA ASP A 47 4.98 2.84 -21.37
C ASP A 47 6.02 2.73 -20.25
N PHE A 48 6.37 1.52 -19.83
CA PHE A 48 7.48 1.27 -18.90
C PHE A 48 8.81 1.83 -19.43
N VAL A 49 9.13 1.62 -20.71
CA VAL A 49 10.34 2.19 -21.32
C VAL A 49 10.25 3.71 -21.40
N ARG A 50 9.11 4.27 -21.83
CA ARG A 50 8.92 5.72 -21.89
C ARG A 50 9.04 6.38 -20.51
N ASP A 51 8.55 5.72 -19.47
CA ASP A 51 8.69 6.13 -18.09
C ASP A 51 10.15 6.11 -17.63
N SER A 52 10.88 5.03 -17.94
CA SER A 52 12.32 4.92 -17.63
C SER A 52 13.18 6.00 -18.30
N LEU A 53 12.70 6.56 -19.41
CA LEU A 53 13.32 7.67 -20.14
C LEU A 53 12.81 9.05 -19.69
N GLY A 54 11.90 9.10 -18.72
CA GLY A 54 11.29 10.35 -18.22
C GLY A 54 10.35 11.04 -19.22
N ILE A 55 9.95 10.34 -20.28
CA ILE A 55 9.03 10.85 -21.32
C ILE A 55 7.58 10.75 -20.84
N LEU A 56 7.28 9.65 -20.15
CA LEU A 56 6.04 9.44 -19.42
C LEU A 56 6.39 9.59 -17.93
N GLN A 57 5.53 10.21 -17.12
CA GLN A 57 5.62 10.10 -15.67
C GLN A 57 4.44 9.25 -15.24
N LEU A 58 4.63 7.93 -15.24
CA LEU A 58 3.66 7.05 -14.60
C LEU A 58 3.62 7.45 -13.14
N LYS A 59 2.43 7.82 -12.67
CA LYS A 59 2.17 7.94 -11.23
C LYS A 59 2.19 6.52 -10.67
N MET A 60 3.39 5.99 -10.44
CA MET A 60 3.53 4.82 -9.59
C MET A 60 2.86 5.19 -8.26
N PRO A 61 1.96 4.34 -7.74
CA PRO A 61 1.34 4.61 -6.47
C PRO A 61 2.45 4.78 -5.44
N ASP A 62 2.45 5.88 -4.70
CA ASP A 62 3.39 6.07 -3.61
C ASP A 62 3.03 5.06 -2.52
N VAL A 63 3.84 4.01 -2.45
CA VAL A 63 3.62 2.89 -1.53
C VAL A 63 3.63 3.38 -0.08
N GLU A 64 4.37 4.45 0.22
CA GLU A 64 4.47 5.03 1.55
C GLU A 64 3.17 5.79 1.89
N GLU A 65 2.67 6.62 0.97
CA GLU A 65 1.39 7.33 1.13
C GLU A 65 0.20 6.36 1.31
N ILE A 66 0.16 5.30 0.51
CA ILE A 66 -0.90 4.27 0.62
C ILE A 66 -0.84 3.58 1.98
N LYS A 67 0.37 3.23 2.44
CA LYS A 67 0.57 2.55 3.72
C LYS A 67 0.20 3.45 4.89
N GLU A 68 0.59 4.71 4.86
CA GLU A 68 0.24 5.69 5.89
C GLU A 68 -1.27 5.90 5.97
N THR A 69 -1.93 6.07 4.82
CA THR A 69 -3.38 6.24 4.74
C THR A 69 -4.12 5.04 5.31
N ALA A 70 -3.77 3.82 4.86
CA ALA A 70 -4.40 2.59 5.32
C ALA A 70 -4.17 2.34 6.83
N TRP A 71 -2.98 2.68 7.33
CA TRP A 71 -2.67 2.58 8.76
C TRP A 71 -3.48 3.58 9.59
N GLY A 72 -3.59 4.83 9.14
CA GLY A 72 -4.40 5.86 9.80
C GLY A 72 -5.88 5.49 9.87
N GLU A 73 -6.47 5.06 8.75
CA GLU A 73 -7.86 4.61 8.71
C GLU A 73 -8.13 3.41 9.64
N GLY A 74 -7.19 2.46 9.67
CA GLY A 74 -7.25 1.32 10.58
C GLY A 74 -7.17 1.73 12.05
N TYR A 75 -6.29 2.68 12.37
CA TYR A 75 -6.14 3.21 13.72
C TYR A 75 -7.38 3.98 14.19
N ASP A 76 -7.90 4.89 13.36
CA ASP A 76 -9.10 5.69 13.66
C ASP A 76 -10.33 4.81 13.88
N ARG A 77 -10.45 3.73 13.09
CA ARG A 77 -11.53 2.75 13.26
C ARG A 77 -11.39 2.00 14.58
N ALA A 78 -10.18 1.56 14.91
CA ALA A 78 -9.91 0.88 16.18
C ALA A 78 -10.18 1.79 17.39
N GLU A 79 -9.85 3.08 17.27
CA GLU A 79 -10.16 4.07 18.30
C GLU A 79 -11.68 4.21 18.49
N LYS A 80 -12.46 4.36 17.42
CA LYS A 80 -13.93 4.45 17.52
C LYS A 80 -14.59 3.22 18.11
N ASP A 81 -14.14 2.03 17.73
CA ASP A 81 -14.80 0.77 18.10
C ASP A 81 -14.38 0.26 19.50
N TYR A 82 -13.16 0.57 19.96
CA TYR A 82 -12.57 -0.05 21.15
C TYR A 82 -12.05 0.92 22.21
N GLN A 83 -12.05 2.23 21.98
CA GLN A 83 -11.54 3.19 22.94
C GLN A 83 -12.42 3.25 24.20
N ILE A 84 -11.78 3.10 25.35
CA ILE A 84 -12.43 3.28 26.65
C ILE A 84 -12.43 4.77 27.00
N CYS A 85 -13.62 5.32 27.23
CA CYS A 85 -13.81 6.69 27.64
C CYS A 85 -14.65 6.77 28.92
N TYR A 86 -14.41 7.81 29.72
CA TYR A 86 -15.24 8.16 30.88
C TYR A 86 -15.40 9.68 30.94
N PHE A 87 -16.37 10.18 31.70
CA PHE A 87 -16.61 11.61 31.83
C PHE A 87 -15.94 12.17 33.09
N CYS A 88 -15.40 13.38 32.98
CA CYS A 88 -14.87 14.12 34.12
C CYS A 88 -16.01 14.43 35.09
N ALA A 89 -15.85 14.10 36.37
CA ALA A 89 -16.86 14.36 37.40
C ALA A 89 -17.04 15.86 37.71
N GLU A 90 -16.05 16.70 37.38
CA GLU A 90 -16.09 18.14 37.65
C GLU A 90 -16.66 18.94 36.48
N CYS A 91 -16.11 18.76 35.27
CA CYS A 91 -16.51 19.53 34.10
C CYS A 91 -17.45 18.79 33.13
N GLY A 92 -17.60 17.47 33.26
CA GLY A 92 -18.44 16.67 32.37
C GLY A 92 -17.84 16.38 30.99
N GLU A 93 -16.61 16.82 30.71
CA GLU A 93 -15.94 16.53 29.43
C GLU A 93 -15.47 15.07 29.34
N GLN A 94 -15.41 14.54 28.12
CA GLN A 94 -14.98 13.17 27.87
C GLN A 94 -13.46 13.04 28.03
N ILE A 95 -13.04 12.06 28.82
CA ILE A 95 -11.65 11.69 29.01
C ILE A 95 -11.40 10.35 28.32
N VAL A 96 -10.45 10.37 27.38
CA VAL A 96 -9.92 9.18 26.72
C VAL A 96 -8.94 8.48 27.65
N MET A 97 -9.20 7.20 27.95
CA MET A 97 -8.26 6.39 28.72
C MET A 97 -7.18 5.81 27.82
N LYS A 98 -5.99 6.40 27.85
CA LYS A 98 -4.84 5.88 27.09
C LYS A 98 -4.21 4.67 27.80
N PRO A 99 -3.73 3.65 27.06
CA PRO A 99 -2.94 2.57 27.65
C PRO A 99 -1.77 3.12 28.47
N ASN A 100 -1.52 2.52 29.62
CA ASN A 100 -0.48 2.89 30.59
C ASN A 100 -0.54 4.34 31.15
N SER A 101 -1.60 5.09 30.87
CA SER A 101 -1.89 6.35 31.58
C SER A 101 -2.21 6.10 33.05
N ASP A 102 -2.19 7.15 33.86
CA ASP A 102 -2.51 7.03 35.29
C ASP A 102 -3.97 6.61 35.52
N SER A 103 -4.90 7.06 34.67
CA SER A 103 -6.30 6.57 34.69
C SER A 103 -6.39 5.08 34.37
N HIS A 104 -5.60 4.58 33.41
CA HIS A 104 -5.55 3.16 33.10
C HIS A 104 -4.99 2.33 34.26
N LYS A 105 -3.91 2.81 34.90
CA LYS A 105 -3.34 2.15 36.09
C LYS A 105 -4.33 2.15 37.26
N ALA A 106 -5.03 3.26 37.49
CA ALA A 106 -6.05 3.37 38.52
C ALA A 106 -7.20 2.38 38.26
N MET A 107 -7.65 2.24 37.02
CA MET A 107 -8.68 1.26 36.65
C MET A 107 -8.22 -0.18 36.90
N ILE A 108 -6.98 -0.53 36.54
CA ILE A 108 -6.41 -1.86 36.82
C ILE A 108 -6.34 -2.11 38.34
N GLY A 109 -5.88 -1.12 39.11
CA GLY A 109 -5.83 -1.21 40.57
C GLY A 109 -7.21 -1.45 41.17
N PHE A 110 -8.19 -0.64 40.74
CA PHE A 110 -9.58 -0.77 41.17
C PHE A 110 -10.16 -2.15 40.86
N MET A 111 -9.97 -2.67 39.65
CA MET A 111 -10.44 -4.00 39.26
C MET A 111 -9.83 -5.07 40.17
N LYS A 112 -8.53 -4.99 40.45
CA LYS A 112 -7.83 -5.95 41.31
C LYS A 112 -8.34 -5.90 42.76
N GLU A 113 -8.52 -4.70 43.32
CA GLU A 113 -8.98 -4.51 44.70
C GLU A 113 -10.44 -4.96 44.90
N ASN A 114 -11.28 -4.78 43.89
CA ASN A 114 -12.68 -5.21 43.91
C ASN A 114 -12.86 -6.68 43.51
N GLY A 115 -11.77 -7.45 43.42
CA GLY A 115 -11.83 -8.89 43.14
C GLY A 115 -12.28 -9.23 41.73
N TRP A 116 -12.16 -8.33 40.74
CA TRP A 116 -12.40 -8.70 39.34
C TRP A 116 -11.36 -9.72 38.89
N GLY A 117 -11.81 -10.78 38.21
CA GLY A 117 -10.96 -11.86 37.77
C GLY A 117 -11.63 -12.72 36.72
N HIS A 118 -10.85 -13.61 36.10
CA HIS A 118 -11.39 -14.53 35.10
C HIS A 118 -12.49 -15.40 35.70
N LYS A 119 -13.46 -15.81 34.87
CA LYS A 119 -14.51 -16.73 35.29
C LYS A 119 -13.96 -18.01 35.93
N SER A 120 -12.87 -18.55 35.38
CA SER A 120 -12.17 -19.73 35.92
C SER A 120 -11.52 -19.51 37.29
N CYS A 121 -11.16 -18.27 37.63
CA CYS A 121 -10.58 -17.92 38.92
C CYS A 121 -11.64 -17.78 40.01
N HIS A 122 -12.89 -17.48 39.63
CA HIS A 122 -14.00 -17.23 40.55
C HIS A 122 -14.94 -18.42 40.76
N GLY A 123 -14.67 -19.57 40.13
CA GLY A 123 -15.36 -20.83 40.40
C GLY A 123 -16.88 -20.75 40.31
N GLU A 124 -17.43 -20.91 39.11
CA GLU A 124 -18.66 -21.71 38.96
C GLU A 124 -18.26 -23.17 38.70
#